data_AF-A0A3B9ZNB5-F1
#
_entry.id   AF-A0A3B9ZNB5-F1
#
_cell.length_a   1.000
_cell.length_b   1.000
_cell.length_c   1.000
_cell.angle_alpha   90.00
_cell.angle_beta   90.00
_cell.angle_gamma   90.00
#
_symmetry.space_group_name_H-M   'P 1'
#
loop_
_entity.id
_entity.type
_entity.pdbx_description
1 polymer ?
#
loop_
_entity_poly.entity_id
_entity_poly.type
_entity_poly.pdbx_seq_one_letter_code
_entity_poly.pdbx_strand_id
1 'polypeptide(L)'
;MKNILSTLLFIITLFVSLNAVSQNMERFPRIRERIVLAKLREIRQSLKLDSATFKQFRPIYMNYEKEIAGIDFRKLSRLMRVDADSLTTEEADQMIVNQMETAKQLIDIRKKYYKEFRTIISPQQIIKLYQTEAELRKKVMQEIKRRMMNR
;
A
#
# COMPACT_ATOMS: atom_id res chain seq x y z
N MET A 1 24.90 39.00 -21.68
CA MET A 1 25.07 37.53 -21.72
C MET A 1 24.98 36.87 -20.34
N LYS A 2 25.61 37.42 -19.29
CA LYS A 2 25.58 36.88 -17.91
C LYS A 2 24.15 36.64 -17.36
N ASN A 3 23.22 37.54 -17.66
CA ASN A 3 21.85 37.47 -17.15
C ASN A 3 20.99 36.43 -17.90
N ILE A 4 21.29 36.17 -19.17
CA ILE A 4 20.60 35.17 -19.99
C ILE A 4 21.03 33.75 -19.57
N LEU A 5 22.31 33.58 -19.24
CA LEU A 5 22.82 32.31 -18.73
C LEU A 5 22.25 32.00 -17.33
N SER A 6 22.10 33.02 -16.48
CA SER A 6 21.52 32.90 -15.14
C SER A 6 20.01 32.59 -15.18
N THR A 7 19.26 33.16 -16.12
CA THR A 7 17.83 32.86 -16.27
C THR A 7 17.60 31.46 -16.85
N LEU A 8 18.46 31.01 -17.77
CA LEU A 8 18.40 29.65 -18.33
C LEU A 8 18.69 28.58 -17.25
N LEU A 9 19.68 28.83 -16.38
CA LEU A 9 20.02 27.93 -15.27
C LEU A 9 18.86 27.80 -14.25
N PHE A 10 18.13 28.89 -13.99
CA PHE A 10 16.98 28.90 -13.08
C PHE A 10 15.79 28.10 -13.64
N ILE A 11 15.54 28.17 -14.95
CA ILE A 11 14.48 27.41 -15.63
C ILE A 11 14.78 25.90 -15.64
N ILE A 12 16.04 25.52 -15.82
CA ILE A 12 16.47 24.11 -15.77
C ILE A 12 16.28 23.53 -14.36
N THR A 13 16.55 24.32 -13.31
CA THR A 13 16.39 23.88 -11.92
C THR A 13 14.90 23.73 -11.52
N LEU A 14 14.00 24.53 -12.11
CA LEU A 14 12.56 24.42 -11.90
C LEU A 14 11.96 23.16 -12.55
N PHE A 15 12.53 22.69 -13.67
CA PHE A 15 12.07 21.48 -14.36
C PHE A 15 12.52 20.16 -13.69
N VAL A 16 13.65 20.15 -12.99
CA VAL A 16 14.12 18.96 -12.25
C VAL A 16 13.25 18.69 -11.00
N SER A 17 12.63 19.72 -10.44
CA SER A 17 11.80 19.62 -9.22
C SER A 17 10.43 18.96 -9.44
N LEU A 18 9.96 18.84 -10.69
CA LEU A 18 8.66 18.23 -11.02
C LEU A 18 8.71 16.72 -11.30
N ASN A 19 9.91 16.13 -11.40
CA ASN A 19 10.05 14.68 -11.68
C ASN A 19 10.22 13.82 -10.41
N ALA A 20 10.07 14.39 -9.22
CA ALA A 20 10.11 13.65 -7.95
C ALA A 20 8.78 13.01 -7.54
N VAL A 21 7.77 12.97 -8.43
CA VAL A 21 6.53 12.21 -8.19
C VAL A 21 6.72 10.81 -8.76
N SER A 22 6.84 9.83 -7.86
CA SER A 22 6.97 8.41 -8.15
C SER A 22 5.92 7.92 -9.15
N GLN A 23 6.32 7.75 -10.41
CA GLN A 23 5.53 7.12 -11.46
C GLN A 23 5.37 5.64 -11.12
N ASN A 24 4.15 5.20 -10.78
CA ASN A 24 3.61 3.86 -11.10
C ASN A 24 2.21 3.56 -10.52
N MET A 25 1.57 4.48 -9.79
CA MET A 25 0.22 4.25 -9.20
C MET A 25 -0.89 5.20 -9.75
N GLU A 26 -0.55 6.13 -10.64
CA GLU A 26 -1.44 7.24 -11.07
C GLU A 26 -2.34 6.95 -12.28
N ARG A 27 -2.31 5.75 -12.86
CA ARG A 27 -3.06 5.48 -14.10
C ARG A 27 -4.59 5.50 -13.94
N PHE A 28 -5.13 5.40 -12.71
CA PHE A 28 -6.58 5.40 -12.43
C PHE A 28 -6.95 5.99 -11.04
N PRO A 29 -6.78 7.30 -10.80
CA PRO A 29 -7.00 7.92 -9.49
C PRO A 29 -8.44 7.71 -8.97
N ARG A 30 -9.44 7.87 -9.86
CA ARG A 30 -10.86 7.70 -9.52
C ARG A 30 -11.23 6.28 -9.06
N ILE A 31 -10.58 5.25 -9.62
CA ILE A 31 -10.84 3.85 -9.24
C ILE A 31 -10.23 3.57 -7.87
N ARG A 32 -9.01 4.05 -7.63
CA ARG A 32 -8.33 3.91 -6.32
C ARG A 32 -9.14 4.58 -5.21
N GLU A 33 -9.61 5.81 -5.44
CA GLU A 33 -10.47 6.52 -4.49
C GLU A 33 -11.74 5.74 -4.16
N ARG A 34 -12.43 5.20 -5.19
CA ARG A 34 -13.64 4.38 -4.98
C ARG A 34 -13.36 3.14 -4.15
N ILE A 35 -12.24 2.45 -4.38
CA ILE A 35 -11.84 1.26 -3.60
C ILE A 35 -11.58 1.66 -2.14
N VAL A 36 -10.84 2.75 -1.92
CA VAL A 36 -10.53 3.23 -0.56
C VAL A 36 -11.81 3.64 0.19
N LEU A 37 -12.74 4.33 -0.48
CA LEU A 37 -14.03 4.69 0.10
C LEU A 37 -14.88 3.46 0.45
N ALA A 38 -14.88 2.43 -0.41
CA ALA A 38 -15.56 1.17 -0.13
C ALA A 38 -14.94 0.46 1.08
N LYS A 39 -13.60 0.35 1.14
CA LYS A 39 -12.89 -0.20 2.31
C LYS A 39 -13.26 0.52 3.60
N LEU A 40 -13.21 1.86 3.60
CA LEU A 40 -13.55 2.68 4.77
C LEU A 40 -14.99 2.45 5.25
N ARG A 41 -15.93 2.29 4.31
CA ARG A 41 -17.34 1.99 4.63
C ARG A 41 -17.47 0.62 5.32
N GLU A 42 -16.89 -0.41 4.74
CA GLU A 42 -16.91 -1.78 5.28
C GLU A 42 -16.23 -1.85 6.65
N ILE A 43 -15.09 -1.18 6.81
CA ILE A 43 -14.36 -1.11 8.08
C ILE A 43 -15.20 -0.42 9.15
N ARG A 44 -15.81 0.73 8.84
CA ARG A 44 -16.69 1.43 9.78
C ARG A 44 -17.80 0.53 10.29
N GLN A 45 -18.46 -0.20 9.37
CA GLN A 45 -19.54 -1.11 9.68
C GLN A 45 -19.06 -2.30 10.53
N SER A 46 -17.97 -2.95 10.12
CA SER A 46 -17.42 -4.14 10.78
C SER A 46 -16.92 -3.86 12.20
N LEU A 47 -16.29 -2.70 12.40
CA LEU A 47 -15.78 -2.27 13.71
C LEU A 47 -16.86 -1.58 14.58
N LYS A 48 -18.05 -1.34 14.02
CA LYS A 48 -19.16 -0.62 14.66
C LYS A 48 -18.74 0.76 15.17
N LEU A 49 -17.99 1.52 14.36
CA LEU A 49 -17.50 2.83 14.75
C LEU A 49 -18.61 3.88 14.63
N ASP A 50 -18.83 4.62 15.73
CA ASP A 50 -19.66 5.82 15.72
C ASP A 50 -19.03 6.93 14.85
N SER A 51 -19.80 7.98 14.58
CA SER A 51 -19.35 9.07 13.69
C SER A 51 -18.15 9.84 14.23
N ALA A 52 -18.03 10.02 15.55
CA ALA A 52 -16.94 10.77 16.17
C ALA A 52 -15.63 9.95 16.12
N THR A 53 -15.69 8.68 16.54
CA THR A 53 -14.58 7.75 16.50
C THR A 53 -14.13 7.51 15.05
N PHE A 54 -15.05 7.34 14.11
CA PHE A 54 -14.71 7.17 12.69
C PHE A 54 -14.01 8.40 12.10
N LYS A 55 -14.41 9.62 12.50
CA LYS A 55 -13.77 10.87 12.04
C LYS A 55 -12.29 10.93 12.48
N GLN A 56 -11.97 10.44 13.67
CA GLN A 56 -10.59 10.37 14.17
C GLN A 56 -9.81 9.19 13.55
N PHE A 57 -10.45 8.03 13.39
CA PHE A 57 -9.84 6.83 12.83
C PHE A 57 -9.48 6.98 11.34
N ARG A 58 -10.36 7.59 10.53
CA ARG A 58 -10.23 7.69 9.08
C ARG A 58 -8.86 8.21 8.61
N PRO A 59 -8.34 9.37 9.07
CA PRO A 59 -7.05 9.87 8.60
C PRO A 59 -5.89 8.92 8.92
N ILE A 60 -5.90 8.27 10.10
CA ILE A 60 -4.89 7.27 10.48
C ILE A 60 -4.92 6.09 9.51
N TYR A 61 -6.12 5.56 9.24
CA TYR A 61 -6.27 4.45 8.31
C TYR A 61 -5.86 4.80 6.87
N MET A 62 -6.16 6.01 6.41
CA MET A 62 -5.74 6.46 5.08
C MET A 62 -4.22 6.53 4.94
N ASN A 63 -3.51 6.97 5.98
CA ASN A 63 -2.05 6.97 5.99
C ASN A 63 -1.48 5.54 6.02
N TYR A 64 -2.08 4.65 6.82
CA TYR A 64 -1.74 3.22 6.82
C TYR A 64 -1.89 2.60 5.44
N GLU A 65 -3.03 2.78 4.77
CA GLU A 65 -3.26 2.25 3.42
C GLU A 65 -2.29 2.86 2.39
N LYS A 66 -1.88 4.11 2.54
CA LYS A 66 -0.88 4.73 1.67
C LYS A 66 0.49 4.06 1.83
N GLU A 67 0.93 3.80 3.06
CA GLU A 67 2.20 3.11 3.32
C GLU A 67 2.15 1.64 2.90
N ILE A 68 1.06 0.94 3.19
CA ILE A 68 0.84 -0.44 2.73
C ILE A 68 0.82 -0.53 1.20
N ALA A 69 0.25 0.45 0.50
CA ALA A 69 0.27 0.49 -0.97
C ALA A 69 1.67 0.67 -1.55
N GLY A 70 2.65 1.11 -0.75
CA GLY A 70 4.07 1.16 -1.14
C GLY A 70 4.79 -0.18 -1.04
N ILE A 71 4.20 -1.19 -0.38
CA ILE A 71 4.80 -2.52 -0.25
C ILE A 71 4.57 -3.32 -1.54
N ASP A 72 5.66 -3.83 -2.12
CA ASP A 72 5.57 -4.77 -3.24
C ASP A 72 5.26 -6.19 -2.74
N PHE A 73 3.98 -6.47 -2.55
CA PHE A 73 3.49 -7.79 -2.15
C PHE A 73 3.90 -8.92 -3.11
N ARG A 74 4.30 -8.61 -4.36
CA ARG A 74 4.82 -9.65 -5.27
C ARG A 74 6.11 -10.24 -4.72
N LYS A 75 7.00 -9.43 -4.14
CA LYS A 75 8.24 -9.91 -3.50
C LYS A 75 7.97 -10.86 -2.34
N LEU A 76 6.88 -10.66 -1.59
CA LEU A 76 6.47 -11.56 -0.51
C LEU A 76 5.93 -12.90 -1.01
N SER A 77 5.24 -12.90 -2.15
CA SER A 77 4.62 -14.11 -2.71
C SER A 77 5.50 -14.86 -3.73
N ARG A 78 6.57 -14.24 -4.23
CA ARG A 78 7.38 -14.76 -5.34
C ARG A 78 8.04 -16.10 -5.00
N LEU A 79 8.53 -16.25 -3.77
CA LEU A 79 9.14 -17.50 -3.30
C LEU A 79 8.21 -18.72 -3.42
N MET A 80 6.88 -18.51 -3.34
CA MET A 80 5.90 -19.59 -3.45
C MET A 80 5.54 -19.96 -4.89
N ARG A 81 6.06 -19.23 -5.88
CA ARG A 81 5.65 -19.35 -7.29
C ARG A 81 6.82 -19.54 -8.26
N VAL A 82 8.05 -19.33 -7.80
CA VAL A 82 9.26 -19.49 -8.59
C VAL A 82 9.69 -20.95 -8.60
N ASP A 83 10.22 -21.41 -9.72
CA ASP A 83 10.92 -22.69 -9.81
C ASP A 83 12.34 -22.50 -9.28
N ALA A 84 12.65 -23.13 -8.14
CA ALA A 84 13.93 -22.94 -7.47
C ALA A 84 15.11 -23.48 -8.28
N ASP A 85 14.90 -24.57 -9.02
CA ASP A 85 15.95 -25.23 -9.82
C ASP A 85 16.32 -24.42 -11.07
N SER A 86 15.52 -23.40 -11.41
CA SER A 86 15.77 -22.49 -12.53
C SER A 86 16.65 -21.30 -12.18
N LEU A 87 17.01 -21.10 -10.90
CA LEU A 87 17.73 -19.93 -10.41
C LEU A 87 19.23 -20.22 -10.21
N THR A 88 20.07 -19.20 -10.39
CA THR A 88 21.44 -19.27 -9.86
C THR A 88 21.45 -19.15 -8.35
N THR A 89 22.57 -19.51 -7.71
CA THR A 89 22.74 -19.36 -6.26
C THR A 89 22.58 -17.90 -5.83
N GLU A 90 23.14 -16.97 -6.58
CA GLU A 90 23.08 -15.53 -6.31
C GLU A 90 21.66 -14.98 -6.47
N GLU A 91 20.93 -15.43 -7.50
CA GLU A 91 19.53 -15.01 -7.71
C GLU A 91 18.61 -15.51 -6.60
N ALA A 92 18.81 -16.75 -6.16
CA ALA A 92 18.08 -17.34 -5.05
C ALA A 92 18.34 -16.56 -3.75
N ASP A 93 19.61 -16.29 -3.43
CA ASP A 93 20.00 -15.53 -2.23
C ASP A 93 19.40 -14.13 -2.23
N GLN A 94 19.56 -13.38 -3.34
CA GLN A 94 18.96 -12.06 -3.48
C GLN A 94 17.44 -12.10 -3.36
N MET A 95 16.77 -13.13 -3.88
CA MET A 95 15.32 -13.24 -3.76
C MET A 95 14.88 -13.43 -2.31
N ILE A 96 15.59 -14.26 -1.54
CA ILE A 96 15.33 -14.49 -0.12
C ILE A 96 15.55 -13.21 0.67
N VAL A 97 16.70 -12.54 0.51
CA VAL A 97 17.02 -11.28 1.20
C VAL A 97 15.97 -10.20 0.90
N ASN A 98 15.59 -10.03 -0.37
CA ASN A 98 14.56 -9.07 -0.78
C ASN A 98 13.18 -9.37 -0.17
N GLN A 99 12.82 -10.65 -0.04
CA GLN A 99 11.58 -11.06 0.62
C GLN A 99 11.61 -10.69 2.10
N MET A 100 12.73 -10.95 2.80
CA MET A 100 12.88 -10.66 4.22
C MET A 100 12.81 -9.16 4.50
N GLU A 101 13.49 -8.35 3.70
CA GLU A 101 13.44 -6.88 3.83
C GLU A 101 12.02 -6.34 3.58
N THR A 102 11.33 -6.86 2.57
CA THR A 102 9.92 -6.48 2.31
C THR A 102 9.01 -6.90 3.48
N ALA A 103 9.24 -8.07 4.07
CA ALA A 103 8.47 -8.56 5.22
C ALA A 103 8.71 -7.70 6.47
N LYS A 104 9.97 -7.31 6.70
CA LYS A 104 10.36 -6.39 7.77
C LYS A 104 9.66 -5.03 7.62
N GLN A 105 9.70 -4.43 6.44
CA GLN A 105 8.99 -3.18 6.15
C GLN A 105 7.49 -3.26 6.46
N LEU A 106 6.84 -4.37 6.05
CA LEU A 106 5.43 -4.60 6.35
C LEU A 106 5.15 -4.67 7.87
N ILE A 107 6.00 -5.38 8.61
CA ILE A 107 5.87 -5.49 10.07
C ILE A 107 6.11 -4.15 10.76
N ASP A 108 7.07 -3.36 10.30
CA ASP A 108 7.36 -2.04 10.87
C ASP A 108 6.19 -1.07 10.67
N ILE A 109 5.58 -1.05 9.48
CA ILE A 109 4.33 -0.30 9.23
C ILE A 109 3.23 -0.78 10.19
N ARG A 110 3.03 -2.10 10.32
CA ARG A 110 1.99 -2.64 11.22
C ARG A 110 2.23 -2.28 12.69
N LYS A 111 3.48 -2.34 13.17
CA LYS A 111 3.85 -1.93 14.53
C LYS A 111 3.58 -0.44 14.77
N LYS A 112 3.95 0.41 13.82
CA LYS A 112 3.68 1.85 13.86
C LYS A 112 2.18 2.11 13.99
N TYR A 113 1.37 1.58 13.08
CA TYR A 113 -0.06 1.86 13.05
C TYR A 113 -0.86 1.14 14.13
N TYR A 114 -0.38 0.01 14.67
CA TYR A 114 -0.96 -0.55 15.89
C TYR A 114 -0.96 0.45 17.05
N LYS A 115 0.15 1.19 17.23
CA LYS A 115 0.27 2.23 18.27
C LYS A 115 -0.69 3.39 18.01
N GLU A 116 -0.87 3.79 16.76
CA GLU A 116 -1.82 4.85 16.38
C GLU A 116 -3.27 4.38 16.58
N PHE A 117 -3.62 3.21 16.04
CA PHE A 117 -4.98 2.67 16.11
C PHE A 117 -5.45 2.45 17.55
N ARG A 118 -4.57 1.94 18.44
CA ARG A 118 -4.94 1.69 19.84
C ARG A 118 -5.22 2.96 20.65
N THR A 119 -4.94 4.15 20.11
CA THR A 119 -5.37 5.42 20.73
C THR A 119 -6.85 5.71 20.49
N ILE A 120 -7.45 5.13 19.44
CA ILE A 120 -8.82 5.43 18.98
C ILE A 120 -9.76 4.23 19.11
N ILE A 121 -9.26 3.01 18.87
CA ILE A 121 -10.05 1.78 18.86
C ILE A 121 -9.42 0.71 19.75
N SER A 122 -10.24 -0.19 20.28
CA SER A 122 -9.79 -1.29 21.14
C SER A 122 -8.92 -2.31 20.40
N PRO A 123 -8.05 -3.07 21.09
CA PRO A 123 -7.33 -4.20 20.49
C PRO A 123 -8.24 -5.21 19.78
N GLN A 124 -9.44 -5.47 20.30
CA GLN A 124 -10.44 -6.34 19.69
C GLN A 124 -10.93 -5.77 18.34
N GLN A 125 -11.18 -4.46 18.26
CA GLN A 125 -11.51 -3.79 17.01
C GLN A 125 -10.33 -3.79 16.02
N ILE A 126 -9.09 -3.74 16.49
CA ILE A 126 -7.90 -3.86 15.62
C ILE A 126 -7.79 -5.28 15.05
N ILE A 127 -8.06 -6.32 15.84
CA ILE A 127 -8.15 -7.70 15.32
C ILE A 127 -9.23 -7.76 14.24
N LYS A 128 -10.42 -7.17 14.50
CA LYS A 128 -11.52 -7.13 13.54
C LYS A 128 -11.17 -6.35 12.28
N LEU A 129 -10.36 -5.30 12.40
CA LEU A 129 -9.81 -4.56 11.25
C LEU A 129 -9.02 -5.49 10.35
N TYR A 130 -8.04 -6.21 10.90
CA TYR A 130 -7.21 -7.13 10.11
C TYR A 130 -8.02 -8.26 9.45
N GLN A 131 -9.02 -8.80 10.16
CA GLN A 131 -9.96 -9.78 9.61
C GLN A 131 -10.75 -9.20 8.42
N THR A 132 -11.32 -8.00 8.61
CA THR A 132 -12.09 -7.30 7.56
C THR A 132 -11.23 -7.05 6.33
N GLU A 133 -9.99 -6.61 6.50
CA GLU A 133 -9.07 -6.40 5.38
C GLU A 133 -8.73 -7.70 4.65
N ALA A 134 -8.55 -8.81 5.38
CA ALA A 134 -8.28 -10.11 4.79
C ALA A 134 -9.47 -10.61 3.95
N GLU A 135 -10.69 -10.45 4.47
CA GLU A 135 -11.92 -10.79 3.74
C GLU A 135 -12.10 -9.93 2.48
N LEU A 136 -11.84 -8.62 2.58
CA LEU A 136 -11.91 -7.72 1.44
C LEU A 136 -10.91 -8.13 0.35
N ARG A 137 -9.65 -8.43 0.73
CA ARG A 137 -8.65 -8.94 -0.22
C ARG A 137 -9.08 -10.25 -0.88
N LYS A 138 -9.65 -11.18 -0.11
CA LYS A 138 -10.17 -12.45 -0.63
C LYS A 138 -11.28 -12.23 -1.66
N LYS A 139 -12.27 -11.38 -1.34
CA LYS A 139 -13.38 -11.05 -2.25
C LYS A 139 -12.88 -10.42 -3.54
N VAL A 140 -11.94 -9.48 -3.46
CA VAL A 140 -11.34 -8.85 -4.65
C VAL A 140 -10.65 -9.89 -5.53
N MET A 141 -9.84 -10.78 -4.93
CA MET A 141 -9.13 -11.82 -5.70
C MET A 141 -10.10 -12.81 -6.36
N GLN A 142 -11.15 -13.22 -5.66
CA GLN A 142 -12.19 -14.10 -6.20
C GLN A 142 -12.92 -13.47 -7.39
N GLU A 143 -13.28 -12.19 -7.28
CA GLU A 143 -13.95 -11.45 -8.35
C GLU A 143 -13.05 -11.27 -9.58
N ILE A 144 -11.75 -11.01 -9.38
CA ILE A 144 -10.77 -10.95 -10.47
C ILE A 144 -10.70 -12.32 -11.18
N LYS A 145 -10.57 -13.42 -10.43
CA LYS A 145 -10.53 -14.78 -11.00
C LYS A 145 -11.80 -15.10 -11.80
N ARG A 146 -12.98 -14.78 -11.26
CA ARG A 146 -14.27 -14.99 -11.92
C ARG A 146 -14.36 -14.25 -13.27
N ARG A 147 -13.91 -13.00 -13.31
CA ARG A 147 -13.89 -12.21 -14.55
C ARG A 147 -12.89 -12.72 -15.59
N MET A 148 -11.78 -13.33 -15.16
CA MET A 148 -10.82 -13.95 -16.07
C MET A 148 -11.34 -15.25 -16.68
N MET A 149 -12.10 -16.05 -15.92
CA MET A 149 -12.66 -17.32 -16.42
C MET A 149 -13.88 -17.12 -17.35
N ASN A 150 -14.56 -15.98 -17.25
CA ASN A 150 -15.72 -15.64 -18.08
C ASN A 150 -15.35 -14.84 -19.35
N ARG A 151 -14.07 -14.78 -19.70
CA ARG A 151 -13.53 -14.17 -20.93
C ARG A 151 -12.94 -15.27 -21.79
#